data_AF-M5SBJ1-F1
#
_entry.id   AF-M5SBJ1-F1
#
_cell.length_a   1.000
_cell.length_b   1.000
_cell.length_c   1.000
_cell.angle_alpha   90.00
_cell.angle_beta   90.00
_cell.angle_gamma   90.00
#
_symmetry.space_group_name_H-M   'P 1'
#
loop_
_entity.id
_entity.type
_entity.pdbx_description
1 polymer ?
#
loop_
_entity_poly.entity_id
_entity_poly.type
_entity_poly.pdbx_seq_one_letter_code
_entity_poly.pdbx_strand_id
1 'polypeptide(L)'
;MIVIDHLGNIPPGTKCSAVLFDRERIRREKEFYAKLYSENGVHDAEILQAMVSANVPDDPYWLVSLKTSDGAMGDITQLHRVDDRTGKIIPDPA
;
A
#
# COMPACT_ATOMS: atom_id res chain seq x y z
N MET A 1 7.96 -16.53 -3.23
CA MET A 1 8.11 -16.32 -1.78
C MET A 1 8.08 -14.81 -1.57
N ILE A 2 6.96 -14.27 -1.09
CA ILE A 2 6.87 -12.84 -0.77
C ILE A 2 7.70 -12.66 0.49
N VAL A 3 8.63 -11.70 0.48
CA VAL A 3 9.68 -11.59 1.50
C VAL A 3 9.06 -11.08 2.81
N ILE A 4 8.54 -12.04 3.58
CA ILE A 4 8.10 -11.85 4.97
C ILE A 4 9.30 -11.62 5.90
N ASP A 5 10.53 -11.98 5.47
CA ASP A 5 11.75 -11.79 6.25
C ASP A 5 12.00 -10.33 6.66
N HIS A 6 11.56 -9.37 5.85
CA HIS A 6 11.69 -7.94 6.16
C HIS A 6 10.63 -7.42 7.14
N LEU A 7 9.54 -8.16 7.34
CA LEU A 7 8.45 -7.74 8.23
C LEU A 7 8.74 -8.04 9.70
N GLY A 8 9.64 -9.00 10.00
CA GLY A 8 10.23 -9.25 11.33
C GLY A 8 9.23 -9.59 12.45
N ASN A 9 9.54 -10.56 13.32
CA ASN A 9 8.73 -10.88 14.50
C ASN A 9 7.22 -11.11 14.25
N ILE A 10 6.84 -11.72 13.12
CA ILE A 10 5.44 -12.10 12.92
C ILE A 10 5.10 -13.27 13.86
N PRO A 11 4.17 -13.11 14.82
CA PRO A 11 3.84 -14.17 15.75
C PRO A 11 3.20 -15.37 15.02
N PRO A 12 3.43 -16.61 15.47
CA PRO A 12 2.76 -17.78 14.95
C PRO A 12 1.23 -17.60 14.98
N GLY A 13 0.55 -18.03 13.92
CA GLY A 13 -0.91 -17.87 13.78
C GLY A 13 -1.35 -16.56 13.10
N THR A 14 -0.43 -15.67 12.75
CA THR A 14 -0.74 -14.49 11.93
C THR A 14 -1.21 -14.89 10.53
N LYS A 15 -2.35 -14.37 10.09
CA LYS A 15 -2.80 -14.53 8.72
C LYS A 15 -2.12 -13.49 7.84
N CYS A 16 -1.42 -13.94 6.80
CA CYS A 16 -0.79 -13.08 5.81
C CYS A 16 -1.54 -13.19 4.48
N SER A 17 -1.99 -12.06 3.96
CA SER A 17 -2.56 -11.93 2.63
C SER A 17 -1.74 -10.91 1.86
N ALA A 18 -1.43 -11.18 0.60
CA ALA A 18 -0.69 -10.23 -0.23
C ALA A 18 -1.32 -10.10 -1.61
N VAL A 19 -1.39 -8.87 -2.09
CA VAL A 19 -2.00 -8.55 -3.38
C VAL A 19 -1.02 -7.69 -4.18
N LEU A 20 -0.72 -8.12 -5.40
CA LEU A 20 0.11 -7.35 -6.31
C LEU A 20 -0.67 -6.15 -6.85
N PHE A 21 -0.06 -4.98 -6.73
CA PHE A 21 -0.41 -3.77 -7.46
C PHE A 21 0.54 -3.67 -8.65
N ASP A 22 0.09 -4.22 -9.78
CA ASP A 22 0.79 -4.11 -11.05
C ASP A 22 0.62 -2.72 -11.67
N ARG A 23 1.30 -2.48 -12.79
CA ARG A 23 1.27 -1.17 -13.47
C ARG A 23 -0.14 -0.76 -13.90
N GLU A 24 -0.97 -1.69 -14.34
CA GLU A 24 -2.35 -1.39 -14.76
C GLU A 24 -3.23 -1.01 -13.58
N ARG A 25 -3.08 -1.72 -12.46
CA ARG A 25 -3.80 -1.42 -11.23
C ARG A 25 -3.35 -0.10 -10.63
N ILE A 26 -2.04 0.17 -10.61
CA ILE A 26 -1.48 1.45 -10.19
C ILE A 26 -2.02 2.59 -11.05
N ARG A 27 -2.08 2.42 -12.37
CA ARG A 27 -2.65 3.43 -13.27
C ARG A 27 -4.11 3.75 -12.90
N ARG A 28 -4.94 2.72 -12.67
CA ARG A 28 -6.34 2.91 -12.24
C ARG A 28 -6.46 3.60 -10.88
N GLU A 29 -5.57 3.25 -9.94
CA GLU A 29 -5.53 3.87 -8.62
C GLU A 29 -5.21 5.37 -8.73
N LYS A 30 -4.21 5.72 -9.54
CA LYS A 30 -3.86 7.12 -9.79
C LYS A 30 -5.00 7.89 -10.45
N GLU A 31 -5.70 7.29 -11.41
CA GLU A 31 -6.88 7.89 -12.04
C GLU A 31 -8.00 8.13 -11.02
N PHE A 32 -8.21 7.18 -10.10
CA PHE A 32 -9.17 7.34 -9.01
C PHE A 32 -8.80 8.50 -8.08
N TYR A 33 -7.55 8.57 -7.61
CA TYR A 33 -7.07 9.66 -6.75
C TYR A 33 -7.09 11.02 -7.47
N ALA A 34 -6.71 11.06 -8.74
CA ALA A 34 -6.78 12.28 -9.55
C ALA A 34 -8.23 12.78 -9.66
N LYS A 35 -9.18 11.87 -9.87
CA LYS A 35 -10.61 12.21 -9.89
C LYS A 35 -11.08 12.70 -8.53
N LEU A 36 -10.72 12.00 -7.45
CA LEU A 36 -11.09 12.34 -6.08
C LEU A 36 -10.61 13.76 -5.69
N TYR A 37 -9.36 14.08 -5.99
CA TYR A 37 -8.80 15.39 -5.69
C TYR A 37 -9.38 16.49 -6.57
N SER A 38 -9.66 16.20 -7.85
CA SER A 38 -10.36 17.13 -8.73
C SER A 38 -11.79 17.42 -8.24
N GLU A 39 -12.50 16.42 -7.70
CA GLU A 39 -13.83 16.61 -7.11
C GLU A 39 -13.76 17.42 -5.80
N ASN A 40 -12.66 17.31 -5.06
CA ASN A 40 -12.40 18.09 -3.85
C ASN A 40 -11.84 19.51 -4.12
N GLY A 41 -11.81 19.96 -5.38
CA GLY A 41 -11.46 21.33 -5.75
C GLY A 41 -9.98 21.56 -6.09
N VAL A 42 -9.17 20.50 -6.20
CA VAL A 42 -7.77 20.60 -6.70
C VAL A 42 -7.79 20.55 -8.22
N HIS A 43 -7.72 21.71 -8.86
CA HIS A 43 -7.76 21.83 -10.33
C HIS A 43 -6.41 22.15 -10.97
N ASP A 44 -5.39 22.48 -10.16
CA ASP A 44 -4.04 22.67 -10.64
C ASP A 44 -3.40 21.30 -10.95
N ALA A 45 -2.95 21.12 -12.19
CA ALA A 45 -2.44 19.84 -12.68
C ALA A 45 -1.12 19.42 -11.98
N GLU A 46 -0.25 20.37 -11.64
CA GLU A 46 1.01 20.08 -10.96
C GLU A 46 0.75 19.66 -9.51
N ILE A 47 -0.16 20.38 -8.83
CA ILE A 47 -0.58 20.03 -7.46
C ILE A 47 -1.28 18.66 -7.45
N LEU A 48 -2.18 18.42 -8.40
CA LEU A 48 -2.90 17.17 -8.53
C LEU A 48 -1.93 15.99 -8.70
N GLN A 49 -0.97 16.12 -9.61
CA GLN A 49 0.03 15.08 -9.85
C GLN A 49 0.89 14.85 -8.61
N ALA A 50 1.34 15.91 -7.93
CA ALA A 50 2.11 15.79 -6.70
C ALA A 50 1.33 15.07 -5.59
N MET A 51 0.05 15.39 -5.41
CA MET A 51 -0.81 14.73 -4.43
C MET A 51 -1.04 13.25 -4.75
N VAL A 52 -1.26 12.93 -6.02
CA VAL A 52 -1.42 11.54 -6.47
C VAL A 52 -0.12 10.75 -6.25
N SER A 53 1.03 11.28 -6.67
CA SER A 53 2.34 10.62 -6.49
C SER A 53 2.76 10.51 -5.02
N ALA A 54 2.31 11.42 -4.17
CA ALA A 54 2.49 11.29 -2.72
C ALA A 54 1.72 10.09 -2.16
N ASN A 55 0.53 9.78 -2.69
CA ASN A 55 -0.34 8.73 -2.12
C ASN A 55 -0.16 7.36 -2.78
N VAL A 56 0.16 7.33 -4.08
CA VAL A 56 0.22 6.13 -4.91
C VAL A 56 1.62 5.97 -5.51
N PRO A 57 2.37 4.91 -5.15
CA PRO A 57 3.68 4.62 -5.74
C PRO A 57 3.64 4.49 -7.27
N ASP A 58 4.72 4.90 -7.93
CA ASP A 58 4.86 4.77 -9.38
C ASP A 58 5.20 3.35 -9.84
N ASP A 59 5.96 2.63 -9.03
CA ASP A 59 6.44 1.29 -9.33
C ASP A 59 5.55 0.19 -8.72
N PRO A 60 5.49 -1.00 -9.35
CA PRO A 60 4.76 -2.15 -8.82
C PRO A 60 5.15 -2.52 -7.39
N TYR A 61 4.16 -2.82 -6.56
CA TYR A 61 4.36 -3.21 -5.17
C TYR A 61 3.33 -4.25 -4.73
N TRP A 62 3.67 -4.99 -3.69
CA TRP A 62 2.75 -5.87 -2.97
C TRP A 62 2.13 -5.11 -1.81
N LEU A 63 0.80 -5.11 -1.73
CA LEU A 63 0.08 -4.73 -0.53
C LEU A 63 -0.06 -5.98 0.34
N VAL A 64 0.70 -6.03 1.43
CA VAL A 64 0.72 -7.13 2.38
C VAL A 64 -0.13 -6.76 3.59
N SER A 65 -1.11 -7.59 3.88
CA SER A 65 -1.97 -7.50 5.06
C SER A 65 -1.58 -8.60 6.04
N LEU A 66 -1.18 -8.18 7.23
CA LEU A 66 -0.92 -9.06 8.37
C LEU A 66 -2.04 -8.88 9.38
N LYS A 67 -2.75 -9.97 9.65
CA LYS A 67 -3.82 -10.00 10.63
C LYS A 67 -3.39 -10.85 11.82
N THR A 68 -3.09 -10.19 12.93
CA THR A 68 -2.77 -10.83 14.20
C THR A 68 -4.05 -10.98 15.01
N SER A 69 -4.46 -12.22 15.27
CA SER A 69 -5.55 -12.49 16.22
C SER A 69 -4.93 -12.59 17.62
N ASP A 70 -4.84 -11.48 18.32
CA ASP A 70 -4.46 -11.49 19.73
C ASP A 70 -5.72 -11.71 20.57
N GLY A 71 -5.75 -12.78 21.36
CA GLY A 71 -6.97 -13.33 21.98
C GLY A 71 -7.68 -12.44 22.99
N ALA A 72 -7.19 -11.22 23.24
CA ALA A 72 -7.73 -10.27 24.21
C ALA A 72 -8.02 -8.86 23.64
N MET A 73 -7.50 -8.52 22.47
CA MET A 73 -7.61 -7.19 21.85
C MET A 73 -7.87 -7.39 20.36
N GLY A 74 -9.03 -6.95 19.88
CA GLY A 74 -9.59 -7.33 18.57
C GLY A 74 -8.59 -7.32 17.40
N ASP A 75 -8.89 -8.14 16.40
CA ASP A 75 -8.07 -8.38 15.21
C ASP A 75 -7.34 -7.11 14.68
N ILE A 76 -6.03 -7.02 14.92
CA ILE A 76 -5.21 -5.92 14.40
C ILE A 76 -4.81 -6.29 12.98
N THR A 77 -5.20 -5.46 12.01
CA THR A 77 -4.79 -5.61 10.60
C THR A 77 -3.75 -4.55 10.29
N GLN A 78 -2.50 -4.97 10.09
CA GLN A 78 -1.40 -4.13 9.64
C GLN A 78 -1.27 -4.26 8.11
N LEU A 79 -1.19 -3.12 7.43
CA LEU A 79 -0.96 -3.07 5.99
C LEU A 79 0.46 -2.58 5.75
N HIS A 80 1.16 -3.23 4.83
CA HIS A 80 2.51 -2.88 4.42
C HIS A 80 2.58 -2.85 2.90
N ARG A 81 3.22 -1.83 2.35
CA ARG A 81 3.59 -1.77 0.94
C ARG A 81 4.99 -2.33 0.79
N VAL A 82 5.20 -3.28 -0.11
CA VAL A 82 6.49 -3.93 -0.34
C VAL A 82 6.84 -3.84 -1.82
N ASP A 83 7.96 -3.24 -2.14
CA ASP A 83 8.43 -3.10 -3.52
C ASP A 83 8.58 -4.48 -4.20
N ASP A 84 7.98 -4.64 -5.38
CA ASP A 84 7.95 -5.93 -6.09
C ASP A 84 9.33 -6.40 -6.55
N ARG A 85 10.26 -5.46 -6.80
CA ARG A 85 11.58 -5.76 -7.39
C ARG A 85 12.62 -6.05 -6.32
N THR A 86 12.54 -5.35 -5.19
CA THR A 86 13.54 -5.37 -4.12
C THR A 86 13.06 -6.08 -2.86
N GLY A 87 11.75 -6.30 -2.71
CA GLY A 87 11.16 -6.89 -1.50
C GLY A 87 11.22 -5.97 -0.28
N LYS A 88 11.60 -4.69 -0.43
CA LYS A 88 11.73 -3.76 0.69
C LYS A 88 10.39 -3.09 1.01
N ILE A 89 10.18 -2.81 2.29
CA ILE A 89 9.01 -2.05 2.73
C ILE A 89 9.11 -0.62 2.20
N ILE A 90 8.09 -0.19 1.47
CA ILE A 90 7.88 1.19 1.06
C ILE A 90 7.23 1.88 2.26
N PRO A 91 7.85 2.93 2.83
CA PRO A 91 7.25 3.66 3.94
C PRO A 91 5.91 4.24 3.49
N ASP A 92 4.93 4.24 4.40
CA ASP A 92 3.69 4.93 4.13
C ASP A 92 3.98 6.43 3.94
N PRO A 93 3.31 7.08 2.97
CA PRO A 93 3.42 8.51 2.82
C PRO A 93 2.88 9.22 4.07
N ALA A 94 3.59 10.28 4.48
CA ALA A 94 3.31 11.08 5.67
C ALA A 94 2.06 11.97 5.52
#